data_AF-A0A7W0W0V2-F1
#
_entry.id   AF-A0A7W0W0V2-F1
#
_cell.length_a   1.000
_cell.length_b   1.000
_cell.length_c   1.000
_cell.angle_alpha   90.00
_cell.angle_beta   90.00
_cell.angle_gamma   90.00
#
_symmetry.space_group_name_H-M   'P 1'
#
loop_
_entity.id
_entity.type
_entity.pdbx_description
1 polymer ?
#
loop_
_entity_poly.entity_id
_entity_poly.type
_entity_poly.pdbx_seq_one_letter_code
_entity_poly.pdbx_strand_id
1 'polypeptide(L)'
;PEGETSVTIKGTVVWAQPRDGKTVVGIAFDKLEAPARTMLAKLTQWQVRKDGERTRVVLRGDFTEATRFDDLLPQMVGRIVFDMAQVTYMNSLGVRAWCEFLRQARIQGYEFHACSVPFILQASMVRDVIGRGTVTSFFAPFHCIGCDHQEERLLQSAAILASALTPPVFKCPNCAGALEFDDLPERYFAFLEDEAE
;
A
#
# COMPACT_ATOMS: atom_id res chain seq x y z
N PRO A 1 -9.57 20.46 15.06
CA PRO A 1 -10.84 19.69 15.19
C PRO A 1 -11.03 19.28 16.65
N GLU A 2 -12.17 19.63 17.23
CA GLU A 2 -12.52 19.31 18.63
C GLU A 2 -12.48 17.79 18.88
N GLY A 3 -11.80 17.39 19.97
CA GLY A 3 -11.99 16.08 20.59
C GLY A 3 -11.13 14.92 20.08
N GLU A 4 -9.82 15.08 19.87
CA GLU A 4 -8.94 13.89 19.81
C GLU A 4 -8.89 13.25 21.21
N THR A 5 -9.68 12.18 21.39
CA THR A 5 -9.66 11.37 22.60
C THR A 5 -8.29 10.73 22.74
N SER A 6 -7.44 11.30 23.59
CA SER A 6 -6.13 10.72 23.89
C SER A 6 -6.33 9.37 24.59
N VAL A 7 -5.70 8.32 24.08
CA VAL A 7 -5.71 7.01 24.74
C VAL A 7 -4.37 6.76 25.42
N THR A 8 -4.40 6.43 26.71
CA THR A 8 -3.20 6.06 27.46
C THR A 8 -2.91 4.59 27.26
N ILE A 9 -1.71 4.28 26.77
CA ILE A 9 -1.28 2.91 26.53
C ILE A 9 -0.11 2.60 27.46
N LYS A 10 -0.33 1.66 28.39
CA LYS A 10 0.73 1.18 29.27
C LYS A 10 1.55 0.12 28.55
N GLY A 11 2.86 0.25 28.65
CA GLY A 11 3.80 -0.74 28.12
C GLY A 11 5.07 -0.78 28.95
N THR A 12 5.72 -1.93 28.92
CA THR A 12 6.99 -2.20 29.58
C THR A 12 8.08 -2.26 28.53
N VAL A 13 9.18 -1.54 28.73
CA VAL A 13 10.37 -1.69 27.90
C VAL A 13 10.94 -3.09 28.14
N VAL A 14 10.98 -3.91 27.10
CA VAL A 14 11.48 -5.29 27.15
C VAL A 14 12.94 -5.41 26.72
N TRP A 15 13.41 -4.48 25.89
CA TRP A 15 14.81 -4.35 25.51
C TRP A 15 15.11 -2.92 25.05
N ALA A 16 16.37 -2.53 25.10
CA ALA A 16 16.86 -1.24 24.61
C ALA A 16 18.22 -1.42 23.92
N GLN A 17 18.40 -0.80 22.75
CA GLN A 17 19.65 -0.84 22.01
C GLN A 17 20.06 0.57 21.55
N PRO A 18 21.26 1.05 21.90
CA PRO A 18 21.81 2.29 21.36
C PRO A 18 22.15 2.15 19.87
N ARG A 19 21.79 3.14 19.05
CA ARG A 19 22.16 3.23 17.63
C ARG A 19 22.20 4.70 17.19
N ASP A 20 23.34 5.15 16.65
CA ASP A 20 23.55 6.48 16.08
C ASP A 20 23.08 7.65 16.98
N GLY A 21 23.46 7.63 18.26
CA GLY A 21 23.08 8.66 19.24
C GLY A 21 21.61 8.63 19.67
N LYS A 22 20.86 7.59 19.27
CA LYS A 22 19.48 7.32 19.69
C LYS A 22 19.40 5.99 20.44
N THR A 23 18.35 5.80 21.22
CA THR A 23 18.02 4.51 21.84
C THR A 23 16.75 3.97 21.19
N VAL A 24 16.87 2.82 20.55
CA VAL A 24 15.71 2.06 20.08
C VAL A 24 15.24 1.17 21.23
N VAL A 25 13.95 1.21 21.53
CA VAL A 25 13.36 0.40 22.60
C VAL A 25 12.28 -0.52 22.04
N GLY A 26 12.32 -1.79 22.45
CA GLY A 26 11.19 -2.70 22.29
C GLY A 26 10.23 -2.51 23.45
N ILE A 27 8.96 -2.27 23.16
CA ILE A 27 7.91 -2.08 24.17
C ILE A 27 6.92 -3.23 24.04
N ALA A 28 6.70 -3.97 25.12
CA ALA A 28 5.56 -4.87 25.24
C ALA A 28 4.41 -4.10 25.89
N PHE A 29 3.26 -4.03 25.21
CA PHE A 29 2.08 -3.36 25.75
C PHE A 29 1.29 -4.29 26.67
N ASP A 30 0.70 -3.72 27.73
CA ASP A 30 -0.30 -4.44 28.53
C ASP A 30 -1.53 -4.78 27.66
N LYS A 31 -2.44 -5.60 28.18
CA LYS A 31 -3.69 -5.91 27.49
C LYS A 31 -4.43 -4.61 27.13
N LEU A 32 -4.50 -4.32 25.84
CA LEU A 32 -5.10 -3.09 25.32
C LEU A 32 -6.62 -3.12 25.43
N GLU A 33 -7.20 -2.06 25.98
CA GLU A 33 -8.63 -1.79 25.88
C GLU A 33 -9.03 -1.52 24.41
N ALA A 34 -10.31 -1.73 24.07
CA ALA A 34 -10.77 -1.61 22.69
C ALA A 34 -10.42 -0.26 22.03
N PRO A 35 -10.61 0.91 22.68
CA PRO A 35 -10.22 2.20 22.09
C PRO A 35 -8.71 2.33 21.82
N ALA A 36 -7.87 1.82 22.74
CA ALA A 36 -6.41 1.85 22.62
C ALA A 36 -5.93 0.98 21.45
N ARG A 37 -6.50 -0.22 21.34
CA ARG A 37 -6.21 -1.15 20.26
C ARG A 37 -6.63 -0.58 18.91
N THR A 38 -7.81 0.01 18.80
CA THR A 38 -8.26 0.66 17.55
C THR A 38 -7.36 1.85 17.19
N MET A 39 -6.94 2.65 18.16
CA MET A 39 -6.02 3.76 17.91
C MET A 39 -4.64 3.28 17.44
N LEU A 40 -4.08 2.25 18.09
CA LEU A 40 -2.81 1.64 17.65
C LEU A 40 -2.93 1.02 16.27
N ALA A 41 -3.99 0.25 16.01
CA ALA A 41 -4.23 -0.36 14.70
C ALA A 41 -4.31 0.69 13.60
N LYS A 42 -4.98 1.82 13.83
CA LYS A 42 -4.93 2.98 12.92
C LYS A 42 -3.48 3.41 12.71
N LEU A 43 -2.75 3.77 13.77
CA LEU A 43 -1.38 4.27 13.63
C LEU A 43 -0.41 3.29 12.95
N THR A 44 -0.63 1.98 13.08
CA THR A 44 0.26 0.95 12.52
C THR A 44 -0.17 0.42 11.16
N GLN A 45 -1.47 0.37 10.87
CA GLN A 45 -2.03 -0.21 9.62
C GLN A 45 -2.50 0.85 8.64
N TRP A 46 -3.04 1.98 9.09
CA TRP A 46 -3.50 3.04 8.18
C TRP A 46 -3.63 4.45 8.76
N GLN A 47 -3.25 5.45 7.97
CA GLN A 47 -3.51 6.84 8.31
C GLN A 47 -4.59 7.44 7.41
N VAL A 48 -5.68 7.95 8.01
CA VAL A 48 -6.72 8.69 7.29
C VAL A 48 -6.46 10.19 7.41
N ARG A 49 -6.41 10.89 6.28
CA ARG A 49 -6.24 12.35 6.18
C ARG A 49 -7.33 12.94 5.28
N LYS A 50 -7.91 14.06 5.70
CA LYS A 50 -8.86 14.81 4.86
C LYS A 50 -8.09 15.87 4.08
N ASP A 51 -8.11 15.75 2.76
CA ASP A 51 -7.44 16.63 1.81
C ASP A 51 -8.51 17.36 0.98
N GLY A 52 -9.14 18.38 1.58
CA GLY A 52 -10.27 19.10 0.97
C GLY A 52 -11.49 18.20 0.77
N GLU A 53 -11.93 18.06 -0.49
CA GLU A 53 -13.06 17.22 -0.91
C GLU A 53 -12.71 15.71 -0.99
N ARG A 54 -11.42 15.35 -0.87
CA ARG A 54 -10.94 13.97 -0.94
C ARG A 54 -10.48 13.49 0.44
N THR A 55 -10.65 12.21 0.71
CA THR A 55 -10.03 11.55 1.87
C THR A 55 -8.89 10.68 1.38
N ARG A 56 -7.67 10.96 1.84
CA ARG A 56 -6.50 10.13 1.59
C ARG A 56 -6.35 9.10 2.70
N VAL A 57 -6.18 7.85 2.33
CA VAL A 57 -5.95 6.74 3.24
C VAL A 57 -4.60 6.12 2.89
N VAL A 58 -3.61 6.28 3.77
CA VAL A 58 -2.29 5.67 3.61
C VAL A 58 -2.29 4.30 4.28
N LEU A 59 -2.20 3.23 3.50
CA LEU A 59 -2.19 1.85 3.98
C LEU A 59 -0.75 1.39 4.20
N ARG A 60 -0.51 0.59 5.25
CA ARG A 60 0.82 0.20 5.71
C ARG A 60 0.89 -1.25 6.13
N GLY A 61 2.07 -1.83 5.97
CA GLY A 61 2.40 -3.17 6.45
C GLY A 61 1.75 -4.27 5.64
N ASP A 62 1.51 -5.40 6.31
CA ASP A 62 1.03 -6.61 5.66
C ASP A 62 -0.49 -6.71 5.70
N PHE A 63 -1.07 -7.17 4.59
CA PHE A 63 -2.48 -7.52 4.53
C PHE A 63 -2.61 -9.04 4.72
N THR A 64 -3.12 -9.41 5.89
CA THR A 64 -3.32 -10.79 6.30
C THR A 64 -4.71 -10.97 6.91
N GLU A 65 -5.04 -12.16 7.36
CA GLU A 65 -6.24 -12.45 8.13
C GLU A 65 -6.36 -11.65 9.44
N ALA A 66 -5.24 -11.11 9.94
CA ALA A 66 -5.23 -10.26 11.14
C ALA A 66 -5.58 -8.80 10.83
N THR A 67 -5.61 -8.39 9.56
CA THR A 67 -5.90 -7.02 9.15
C THR A 67 -7.40 -6.75 9.22
N ARG A 68 -7.79 -5.72 9.98
CA ARG A 68 -9.19 -5.40 10.30
C ARG A 68 -9.72 -4.24 9.47
N PHE A 69 -9.86 -4.43 8.16
CA PHE A 69 -10.33 -3.37 7.25
C PHE A 69 -11.74 -2.85 7.59
N ASP A 70 -12.54 -3.63 8.32
CA ASP A 70 -13.86 -3.23 8.81
C ASP A 70 -13.80 -1.97 9.70
N ASP A 71 -12.70 -1.78 10.44
CA ASP A 71 -12.47 -0.59 11.27
C ASP A 71 -12.33 0.71 10.45
N LEU A 72 -12.05 0.58 9.15
CA LEU A 72 -11.92 1.69 8.22
C LEU A 72 -13.26 2.11 7.61
N LEU A 73 -14.24 1.20 7.50
CA LEU A 73 -15.53 1.40 6.84
C LEU A 73 -16.27 2.70 7.25
N PRO A 74 -16.36 3.07 8.54
CA PRO A 74 -17.08 4.28 8.94
C PRO A 74 -16.50 5.58 8.37
N GLN A 75 -15.23 5.56 7.96
CA GLN A 75 -14.53 6.72 7.40
C GLN A 75 -14.52 6.72 5.86
N MET A 76 -14.99 5.64 5.22
CA MET A 76 -14.96 5.47 3.76
C MET A 76 -16.20 6.03 3.08
N VAL A 77 -16.31 7.36 3.08
CA VAL A 77 -17.41 8.10 2.46
C VAL A 77 -16.86 9.15 1.50
N GLY A 78 -17.52 9.34 0.36
CA GLY A 78 -17.12 10.34 -0.64
C GLY A 78 -16.02 9.84 -1.58
N ARG A 79 -15.13 10.74 -2.00
CA ARG A 79 -14.01 10.40 -2.90
C ARG A 79 -12.77 10.01 -2.08
N ILE A 80 -12.24 8.81 -2.34
CA ILE A 80 -11.12 8.25 -1.59
C ILE A 80 -9.89 8.14 -2.49
N VAL A 81 -8.72 8.47 -1.93
CA VAL A 81 -7.43 8.12 -2.52
C VAL A 81 -6.73 7.15 -1.60
N PHE A 82 -6.49 5.93 -2.08
CA PHE A 82 -5.71 4.93 -1.37
C PHE A 82 -4.23 5.09 -1.75
N ASP A 83 -3.40 5.42 -0.79
CA ASP A 83 -1.95 5.44 -0.93
C ASP A 83 -1.39 4.12 -0.43
N MET A 84 -0.77 3.38 -1.34
CA MET A 84 -0.45 1.96 -1.17
C MET A 84 1.07 1.72 -1.09
N ALA A 85 1.86 2.79 -1.00
CA ALA A 85 3.33 2.72 -1.07
C ALA A 85 3.96 1.90 0.06
N GLN A 86 3.28 1.82 1.21
CA GLN A 86 3.79 1.17 2.41
C GLN A 86 3.18 -0.22 2.64
N VAL A 87 2.42 -0.76 1.69
CA VAL A 87 1.94 -2.14 1.74
C VAL A 87 3.10 -3.07 1.38
N THR A 88 3.54 -3.89 2.33
CA THR A 88 4.75 -4.70 2.22
C THR A 88 4.49 -6.14 1.80
N TYR A 89 3.28 -6.64 2.03
CA TYR A 89 2.91 -8.02 1.71
C TYR A 89 1.39 -8.20 1.70
N MET A 90 0.92 -9.16 0.92
CA MET A 90 -0.50 -9.55 0.87
C MET A 90 -0.60 -11.07 0.73
N ASN A 91 -1.27 -11.74 1.67
CA ASN A 91 -1.62 -13.16 1.52
C ASN A 91 -3.04 -13.33 0.97
N SER A 92 -3.44 -14.57 0.66
CA SER A 92 -4.76 -14.86 0.07
C SER A 92 -5.94 -14.48 0.96
N LEU A 93 -5.82 -14.56 2.29
CA LEU A 93 -6.88 -14.16 3.22
C LEU A 93 -6.97 -12.63 3.32
N GLY A 94 -5.83 -11.94 3.35
CA GLY A 94 -5.74 -10.48 3.32
C GLY A 94 -6.30 -9.89 2.03
N VAL A 95 -5.99 -10.49 0.88
CA VAL A 95 -6.60 -10.15 -0.43
C VAL A 95 -8.12 -10.25 -0.35
N ARG A 96 -8.66 -11.37 0.14
CA ARG A 96 -10.12 -11.56 0.26
C ARG A 96 -10.76 -10.52 1.18
N ALA A 97 -10.16 -10.28 2.34
CA ALA A 97 -10.65 -9.29 3.30
C ALA A 97 -10.62 -7.87 2.71
N TRP A 98 -9.58 -7.53 1.96
CA TRP A 98 -9.44 -6.27 1.24
C TRP A 98 -10.53 -6.10 0.17
N CYS A 99 -10.74 -7.11 -0.69
CA CYS A 99 -11.78 -7.07 -1.72
C CYS A 99 -13.18 -6.96 -1.10
N GLU A 100 -13.43 -7.66 0.01
CA GLU A 100 -14.69 -7.56 0.77
C GLU A 100 -14.90 -6.15 1.33
N PHE A 101 -13.86 -5.57 1.91
CA PHE A 101 -13.89 -4.18 2.38
C PHE A 101 -14.25 -3.21 1.24
N LEU A 102 -13.63 -3.32 0.07
CA LEU A 102 -13.95 -2.46 -1.09
C LEU A 102 -15.40 -2.60 -1.55
N ARG A 103 -15.97 -3.82 -1.46
CA ARG A 103 -17.37 -4.10 -1.82
C ARG A 103 -18.36 -3.54 -0.79
N GLN A 104 -18.02 -3.57 0.50
CA GLN A 104 -18.88 -3.05 1.57
C GLN A 104 -18.80 -1.52 1.72
N ALA A 105 -17.65 -0.93 1.41
CA ALA A 105 -17.42 0.49 1.62
C ALA A 105 -18.31 1.34 0.70
N ARG A 106 -19.05 2.30 1.31
CA ARG A 106 -19.95 3.23 0.60
C ARG A 106 -19.20 4.41 -0.02
N ILE A 107 -18.08 4.09 -0.66
CA ILE A 107 -17.23 5.05 -1.35
C ILE A 107 -17.99 5.54 -2.59
N GLN A 108 -17.87 6.81 -2.97
CA GLN A 108 -18.47 7.30 -4.22
C GLN A 108 -17.56 6.97 -5.41
N GLY A 109 -16.25 7.17 -5.26
CA GLY A 109 -15.23 6.73 -6.20
C GLY A 109 -13.87 6.69 -5.52
N TYR A 110 -12.97 5.83 -6.00
CA TYR A 110 -11.63 5.71 -5.45
C TYR A 110 -10.55 5.47 -6.50
N GLU A 111 -9.37 5.98 -6.18
CA GLU A 111 -8.14 5.88 -6.97
C GLU A 111 -7.05 5.30 -6.07
N PHE A 112 -6.18 4.47 -6.64
CA PHE A 112 -4.98 3.96 -6.00
C PHE A 112 -3.76 4.73 -6.47
N HIS A 113 -2.92 5.13 -5.52
CA HIS A 113 -1.69 5.88 -5.75
C HIS A 113 -0.51 5.11 -5.17
N ALA A 114 0.61 5.20 -5.87
CA ALA A 114 1.88 4.63 -5.43
C ALA A 114 1.76 3.16 -4.99
N CYS A 115 1.01 2.35 -5.75
CA CYS A 115 0.84 0.92 -5.48
C CYS A 115 2.17 0.21 -5.38
N SER A 116 2.45 -0.41 -4.24
CA SER A 116 3.67 -1.20 -4.06
C SER A 116 3.67 -2.45 -4.97
N VAL A 117 4.86 -3.01 -5.21
CA VAL A 117 5.01 -4.23 -6.00
C VAL A 117 4.14 -5.38 -5.47
N PRO A 118 4.08 -5.66 -4.14
CA PRO A 118 3.18 -6.69 -3.60
C PRO A 118 1.70 -6.47 -3.93
N PHE A 119 1.23 -5.21 -3.91
CA PHE A 119 -0.15 -4.88 -4.26
C PHE A 119 -0.42 -5.12 -5.74
N ILE A 120 0.48 -4.67 -6.62
CA ILE A 120 0.32 -4.85 -8.07
C ILE A 120 0.34 -6.33 -8.44
N LEU A 121 1.26 -7.13 -7.89
CA LEU A 121 1.29 -8.56 -8.17
C LEU A 121 -0.06 -9.24 -7.84
N GLN A 122 -0.70 -8.88 -6.73
CA GLN A 122 -2.04 -9.38 -6.44
C GLN A 122 -3.11 -8.82 -7.38
N ALA A 123 -3.04 -7.52 -7.71
CA ALA A 123 -4.00 -6.88 -8.60
C ALA A 123 -3.97 -7.43 -10.04
N SER A 124 -2.79 -7.79 -10.54
CA SER A 124 -2.62 -8.38 -11.87
C SER A 124 -3.12 -9.82 -11.95
N MET A 125 -3.25 -10.51 -10.81
CA MET A 125 -3.84 -11.86 -10.74
C MET A 125 -5.32 -11.85 -10.37
N VAL A 126 -5.76 -10.87 -9.58
CA VAL A 126 -7.10 -10.80 -8.99
C VAL A 126 -7.65 -9.39 -9.18
N ARG A 127 -8.47 -9.22 -10.23
CA ARG A 127 -9.05 -7.91 -10.60
C ARG A 127 -9.83 -7.24 -9.47
N ASP A 128 -10.51 -8.05 -8.64
CA ASP A 128 -11.25 -7.59 -7.46
C ASP A 128 -10.40 -6.81 -6.44
N VAL A 129 -9.06 -6.94 -6.47
CA VAL A 129 -8.15 -6.14 -5.63
C VAL A 129 -8.26 -4.65 -5.95
N ILE A 130 -8.51 -4.30 -7.21
CA ILE A 130 -8.79 -2.93 -7.65
C ILE A 130 -10.30 -2.65 -7.59
N GLY A 131 -11.13 -3.67 -7.83
CA GLY A 131 -12.58 -3.54 -7.86
C GLY A 131 -13.01 -2.55 -8.95
N ARG A 132 -13.76 -1.51 -8.57
CA ARG A 132 -14.23 -0.44 -9.47
C ARG A 132 -13.34 0.82 -9.43
N GLY A 133 -12.23 0.76 -8.72
CA GLY A 133 -11.27 1.84 -8.63
C GLY A 133 -10.39 1.90 -9.87
N THR A 134 -9.44 2.83 -9.86
CA THR A 134 -8.39 2.91 -10.88
C THR A 134 -7.03 3.03 -10.23
N VAL A 135 -6.03 2.36 -10.78
CA VAL A 135 -4.63 2.55 -10.37
C VAL A 135 -4.06 3.70 -11.17
N THR A 136 -3.62 4.76 -10.49
CA THR A 136 -3.04 5.96 -11.14
C THR A 136 -1.53 5.82 -11.30
N SER A 137 -0.88 5.23 -10.30
CA SER A 137 0.57 5.09 -10.21
C SER A 137 0.95 3.90 -9.37
N PHE A 138 2.07 3.29 -9.72
CA PHE A 138 2.52 2.04 -9.12
C PHE A 138 4.03 1.86 -9.24
N PHE A 139 4.62 1.18 -8.28
CA PHE A 139 6.02 0.77 -8.32
C PHE A 139 6.14 -0.51 -9.13
N ALA A 140 7.19 -0.60 -9.94
CA ALA A 140 7.52 -1.82 -10.66
C ALA A 140 9.00 -2.19 -10.46
N PRO A 141 9.34 -3.49 -10.46
CA PRO A 141 10.69 -3.95 -10.17
C PRO A 141 11.60 -3.80 -11.39
N PHE A 142 12.85 -3.45 -11.13
CA PHE A 142 13.87 -3.28 -12.13
C PHE A 142 15.21 -3.85 -11.65
N HIS A 143 15.95 -4.47 -12.58
CA HIS A 143 17.24 -5.10 -12.35
C HIS A 143 18.30 -4.55 -13.30
N CYS A 144 19.51 -4.32 -12.79
CA CYS A 144 20.63 -3.90 -13.61
C CYS A 144 21.48 -5.09 -14.06
N ILE A 145 21.51 -5.33 -15.37
CA ILE A 145 22.32 -6.38 -16.00
C ILE A 145 23.84 -6.21 -15.81
N GLY A 146 24.31 -5.01 -15.44
CA GLY A 146 25.73 -4.71 -15.33
C GLY A 146 26.32 -4.83 -13.92
N CYS A 147 25.53 -4.59 -12.87
CA CYS A 147 26.03 -4.58 -11.48
C CYS A 147 25.09 -5.27 -10.47
N ASP A 148 24.04 -5.94 -10.94
CA ASP A 148 23.08 -6.68 -10.13
C ASP A 148 22.26 -5.80 -9.15
N HIS A 149 22.32 -4.48 -9.30
CA HIS A 149 21.50 -3.55 -8.53
C HIS A 149 20.02 -3.74 -8.87
N GLN A 150 19.19 -3.92 -7.84
CA GLN A 150 17.75 -3.98 -7.95
C GLN A 150 17.12 -2.73 -7.34
N GLU A 151 16.07 -2.22 -7.97
CA GLU A 151 15.30 -1.11 -7.44
C GLU A 151 13.86 -1.13 -7.97
N GLU A 152 12.99 -0.43 -7.25
CA GLU A 152 11.63 -0.17 -7.70
C GLU A 152 11.56 1.23 -8.33
N ARG A 153 10.76 1.36 -9.40
CA ARG A 153 10.49 2.65 -10.06
C ARG A 153 9.00 2.94 -10.06
N LEU A 154 8.64 4.15 -9.66
CA LEU A 154 7.27 4.63 -9.73
C LEU A 154 6.91 4.96 -11.19
N LEU A 155 5.91 4.26 -11.71
CA LEU A 155 5.36 4.43 -13.05
C LEU A 155 3.95 5.04 -12.95
N GLN A 156 3.53 5.70 -14.03
CA GLN A 156 2.18 6.24 -14.17
C GLN A 156 1.39 5.34 -15.12
N SER A 157 0.19 4.92 -14.73
CA SER A 157 -0.65 4.04 -15.56
C SER A 157 -0.93 4.64 -16.93
N ALA A 158 -1.20 5.94 -17.00
CA ALA A 158 -1.43 6.64 -18.26
C ALA A 158 -0.22 6.57 -19.22
N ALA A 159 1.01 6.60 -18.70
CA ALA A 159 2.22 6.51 -19.52
C ALA A 159 2.42 5.09 -20.06
N ILE A 160 2.13 4.07 -19.25
CA ILE A 160 2.23 2.66 -19.64
C ILE A 160 1.14 2.28 -20.65
N LEU A 161 -0.08 2.78 -20.48
CA LEU A 161 -1.14 2.64 -21.47
C LEU A 161 -0.77 3.31 -22.80
N ALA A 162 -0.20 4.52 -22.74
CA ALA A 162 0.25 5.24 -23.94
C ALA A 162 1.43 4.55 -24.65
N SER A 163 2.22 3.72 -23.95
CA SER A 163 3.30 2.91 -24.52
C SER A 163 2.86 1.50 -24.93
N ALA A 164 1.56 1.24 -25.04
CA ALA A 164 1.00 -0.08 -25.34
C ALA A 164 1.57 -1.17 -24.42
N LEU A 165 1.59 -0.89 -23.11
CA LEU A 165 2.09 -1.77 -22.04
C LEU A 165 3.59 -2.10 -22.16
N THR A 166 4.36 -1.31 -22.90
CA THR A 166 5.81 -1.46 -22.97
C THR A 166 6.47 -0.82 -21.75
N PRO A 167 7.29 -1.55 -20.96
CA PRO A 167 7.98 -0.97 -19.81
C PRO A 167 9.06 0.03 -20.27
N PRO A 168 9.26 1.13 -19.53
CA PRO A 168 10.34 2.08 -19.82
C PRO A 168 11.71 1.47 -19.50
N VAL A 169 12.77 1.96 -20.17
CA VAL A 169 14.16 1.62 -19.86
C VAL A 169 14.81 2.76 -19.09
N PHE A 170 15.51 2.44 -18.01
CA PHE A 170 16.23 3.41 -17.19
C PHE A 170 17.74 3.16 -17.21
N LYS A 171 18.51 4.11 -16.69
CA LYS A 171 19.94 3.95 -16.42
C LYS A 171 20.13 3.63 -14.94
N CYS A 172 20.99 2.65 -14.66
CA CYS A 172 21.35 2.28 -13.30
C CYS A 172 22.09 3.43 -12.60
N PRO A 173 21.70 3.82 -11.37
CA PRO A 173 22.38 4.88 -10.63
C PRO A 173 23.81 4.50 -10.19
N ASN A 174 24.14 3.21 -10.12
CA ASN A 174 25.44 2.75 -9.60
C ASN A 174 26.51 2.60 -10.69
N CYS A 175 26.15 2.06 -11.86
CA CYS A 175 27.12 1.76 -12.93
C CYS A 175 26.77 2.39 -14.28
N ALA A 176 25.68 3.15 -14.39
CA ALA A 176 25.14 3.71 -15.62
C ALA A 176 24.73 2.69 -16.71
N GLY A 177 24.78 1.39 -16.42
CA GLY A 177 24.28 0.32 -17.29
C GLY A 177 22.76 0.37 -17.47
N ALA A 178 22.24 -0.51 -18.34
CA ALA A 178 20.81 -0.65 -18.54
C ALA A 178 20.15 -1.19 -17.26
N LEU A 179 19.07 -0.54 -16.87
CA LEU A 179 18.16 -1.02 -15.84
C LEU A 179 16.90 -1.52 -16.55
N GLU A 180 16.74 -2.83 -16.55
CA GLU A 180 15.69 -3.55 -17.29
C GLU A 180 14.56 -3.95 -16.34
N PHE A 181 13.36 -4.05 -16.89
CA PHE A 181 12.18 -4.45 -16.14
C PHE A 181 12.31 -5.90 -15.67
N ASP A 182 12.12 -6.14 -14.37
CA ASP A 182 12.39 -7.44 -13.73
C ASP A 182 11.10 -8.24 -13.47
N ASP A 183 10.23 -8.32 -14.49
CA ASP A 183 9.05 -9.17 -14.53
C ASP A 183 8.61 -9.39 -16.00
N LEU A 184 7.53 -10.13 -16.23
CA LEU A 184 6.90 -10.30 -17.54
C LEU A 184 5.83 -9.20 -17.74
N PRO A 185 6.00 -8.27 -18.70
CA PRO A 185 5.09 -7.14 -18.88
C PRO A 185 3.61 -7.55 -19.01
N GLU A 186 3.33 -8.62 -19.75
CA GLU A 186 1.96 -9.10 -19.99
C GLU A 186 1.29 -9.59 -18.70
N ARG A 187 2.09 -10.12 -17.76
CA ARG A 187 1.59 -10.57 -16.46
C ARG A 187 1.53 -9.43 -15.46
N TYR A 188 2.54 -8.57 -15.44
CA TYR A 188 2.64 -7.51 -14.46
C TYR A 188 1.65 -6.38 -14.73
N PHE A 189 1.43 -6.02 -16.00
CA PHE A 189 0.52 -4.94 -16.39
C PHE A 189 -0.92 -5.40 -16.67
N ALA A 190 -1.26 -6.68 -16.49
CA ALA A 190 -2.61 -7.20 -16.73
C ALA A 190 -3.71 -6.43 -15.98
N PHE A 191 -3.39 -5.80 -14.85
CA PHE A 191 -4.34 -4.95 -14.10
C PHE A 191 -4.75 -3.66 -14.83
N LEU A 192 -4.01 -3.24 -15.85
CA LEU A 192 -4.29 -2.06 -16.68
C LEU A 192 -5.17 -2.39 -17.89
N GLU A 193 -5.33 -3.66 -18.20
CA GLU A 193 -6.16 -4.09 -19.32
C GLU A 193 -7.63 -4.03 -18.92
N ASP A 194 -8.42 -3.32 -19.73
CA ASP A 194 -9.86 -3.48 -19.72
C ASP A 194 -10.20 -4.77 -20.47
N GLU A 195 -10.90 -5.70 -19.82
CA GLU A 195 -11.66 -6.68 -20.59
C GLU A 195 -12.67 -5.88 -21.41
N ALA A 196 -12.36 -5.68 -22.69
CA ALA A 196 -13.37 -5.32 -23.67
C ALA A 196 -14.39 -6.46 -23.66
N GLU A 197 -15.50 -6.23 -22.95
CA GLU A 197 -16.72 -7.03 -23.08
C GLU A 197 -17.33 -6.84 -24.48
#